data_AF-A0A3D0D681-F1
#
_entry.id   AF-A0A3D0D681-F1
#
_cell.length_a   1.000
_cell.length_b   1.000
_cell.length_c   1.000
_cell.angle_alpha   90.00
_cell.angle_beta   90.00
_cell.angle_gamma   90.00
#
_symmetry.space_group_name_H-M   'P 1'
#
loop_
_entity.id
_entity.type
_entity.pdbx_description
1 polymer ?
#
loop_
_entity_poly.entity_id
_entity_poly.type
_entity_poly.pdbx_seq_one_letter_code
_entity_poly.pdbx_strand_id
1 'polypeptide(L)'
;MIVYMDRQWCSCWQAACEATFGWKLLYRDFGPGGCMVETEEDGRPELTFYIKDRDGVDKVLVVTEENWADAYDSWLLLWQRQERERAGLVGG
;
A
#
# COMPACT_ATOMS: atom_id res chain seq x y z
N MET A 1 -7.59 9.50 -1.47
CA MET A 1 -8.42 8.33 -1.10
C MET A 1 -7.62 7.45 -0.14
N ILE A 2 -8.29 6.88 0.86
CA ILE A 2 -7.73 5.90 1.79
C ILE A 2 -8.19 4.50 1.39
N VAL A 3 -7.27 3.54 1.45
CA VAL A 3 -7.53 2.11 1.18
C VAL A 3 -7.08 1.29 2.37
N TYR A 4 -7.98 0.47 2.92
CA TYR A 4 -7.69 -0.43 4.03
C TYR A 4 -7.41 -1.84 3.50
N MET A 5 -6.23 -2.35 3.85
CA MET A 5 -5.78 -3.69 3.50
C MET A 5 -5.57 -4.54 4.74
N ASP A 6 -6.10 -5.76 4.71
CA ASP A 6 -5.80 -6.78 5.71
C ASP A 6 -5.24 -8.04 5.04
N ARG A 7 -3.93 -8.22 5.15
CA ARG A 7 -3.23 -9.35 4.54
C ARG A 7 -3.32 -10.62 5.37
N GLN A 8 -3.83 -10.56 6.60
CA GLN A 8 -4.03 -11.73 7.45
C GLN A 8 -5.19 -12.60 6.93
N TRP A 9 -6.14 -11.99 6.22
CA TRP A 9 -7.34 -12.65 5.70
C TRP A 9 -7.15 -13.22 4.28
N CYS A 10 -6.06 -12.83 3.62
CA CYS A 10 -5.70 -13.36 2.32
C CYS A 10 -4.79 -14.58 2.51
N SER A 11 -4.90 -15.61 1.67
CA SER A 11 -4.00 -16.77 1.67
C SER A 11 -2.85 -16.67 0.67
N CYS A 12 -2.81 -15.62 -0.16
CA CYS A 12 -1.81 -15.44 -1.20
C CYS A 12 -0.39 -15.27 -0.62
N TRP A 13 0.61 -15.92 -1.22
CA TRP A 13 2.03 -15.59 -0.99
C TRP A 13 2.38 -14.15 -1.41
N GLN A 14 3.51 -13.62 -0.91
CA GLN A 14 3.95 -12.23 -1.15
C GLN A 14 3.92 -11.85 -2.63
N ALA A 15 4.49 -12.68 -3.50
CA ALA A 15 4.58 -12.38 -4.93
C ALA A 15 3.20 -12.16 -5.59
N ALA A 16 2.18 -12.95 -5.24
CA ALA A 16 0.82 -12.68 -5.75
C ALA A 16 0.17 -11.46 -5.10
N CYS A 17 0.49 -11.15 -3.84
CA CYS A 17 0.03 -9.89 -3.23
C CYS A 17 0.58 -8.69 -3.98
N GLU A 18 1.87 -8.67 -4.30
CA GLU A 18 2.51 -7.60 -5.10
C GLU A 18 1.86 -7.48 -6.47
N ALA A 19 1.70 -8.60 -7.20
CA ALA A 19 1.07 -8.58 -8.52
C ALA A 19 -0.39 -8.10 -8.48
N THR A 20 -1.17 -8.53 -7.49
CA THR A 20 -2.57 -8.09 -7.31
C THR A 20 -2.64 -6.61 -6.96
N PHE A 21 -1.73 -6.13 -6.11
CA PHE A 21 -1.63 -4.71 -5.76
C PHE A 21 -1.33 -3.87 -7.00
N GLY A 22 -0.30 -4.24 -7.78
CA GLY A 22 0.06 -3.52 -9.01
C GLY A 22 -1.07 -3.49 -10.03
N TRP A 23 -1.81 -4.59 -10.20
CA TRP A 23 -2.99 -4.64 -11.06
C TRP A 23 -4.09 -3.68 -10.58
N LYS A 24 -4.43 -3.72 -9.28
CA LYS A 24 -5.45 -2.83 -8.70
C LYS A 24 -5.04 -1.36 -8.80
N LEU A 25 -3.74 -1.07 -8.60
CA LEU A 25 -3.19 0.26 -8.77
C LEU A 25 -3.36 0.73 -10.22
N LEU A 26 -2.95 -0.08 -11.21
CA LEU A 26 -3.02 0.25 -12.64
C LEU A 26 -4.44 0.64 -13.08
N TYR A 27 -5.44 -0.11 -12.64
CA TYR A 27 -6.84 0.14 -13.01
C TYR A 27 -7.60 1.04 -12.03
N ARG A 28 -6.94 1.48 -10.95
CA ARG A 28 -7.56 2.20 -9.82
C ARG A 28 -8.82 1.50 -9.29
N ASP A 29 -8.77 0.17 -9.23
CA ASP A 29 -9.85 -0.67 -8.72
C ASP A 29 -9.51 -1.18 -7.32
N PHE A 30 -9.91 -0.41 -6.31
CA PHE A 30 -9.74 -0.74 -4.90
C PHE A 30 -11.01 -1.28 -4.25
N GLY A 31 -11.97 -1.76 -5.06
CA GLY A 31 -13.17 -2.40 -4.53
C GLY A 31 -12.83 -3.59 -3.61
N PRO A 32 -13.70 -3.88 -2.62
CA PRO A 32 -13.46 -4.91 -1.63
C PRO A 32 -13.27 -6.28 -2.29
N GLY A 33 -12.26 -7.02 -1.83
CA GLY A 33 -11.89 -8.32 -2.38
C GLY A 33 -10.45 -8.72 -2.09
N GLY A 34 -10.25 -9.99 -1.76
CA GLY A 34 -8.94 -10.51 -1.38
C GLY A 34 -8.47 -9.90 -0.06
N CYS A 35 -7.41 -9.09 -0.11
CA CYS A 35 -6.90 -8.34 1.05
C CYS A 35 -7.41 -6.90 1.12
N MET A 36 -8.15 -6.40 0.12
CA MET A 36 -8.77 -5.07 0.17
C MET A 36 -10.08 -5.16 0.93
N VAL A 37 -10.20 -4.40 2.03
CA VAL A 37 -11.35 -4.47 2.93
C VAL A 37 -12.32 -3.33 2.66
N GLU A 38 -11.82 -2.11 2.60
CA GLU A 38 -12.63 -0.89 2.53
C GLU A 38 -11.83 0.25 1.89
N THR A 39 -12.56 1.25 1.39
CA THR A 39 -12.02 2.50 0.86
C THR A 39 -12.78 3.69 1.43
N GLU A 40 -12.09 4.77 1.76
CA GLU A 40 -12.67 6.03 2.22
C GLU A 40 -12.18 7.19 1.34
N GLU A 41 -13.06 8.14 1.04
CA GLU A 41 -12.68 9.37 0.35
C GLU A 41 -12.20 10.41 1.36
N ASP A 42 -10.94 10.84 1.24
CA ASP A 42 -10.29 11.82 2.13
C ASP A 42 -10.05 13.19 1.47
N GLY A 43 -10.48 13.35 0.21
CA GLY A 43 -10.31 14.57 -0.59
C GLY A 43 -8.87 14.88 -1.00
N ARG A 44 -7.91 13.98 -0.77
CA ARG A 44 -6.51 14.17 -1.13
C ARG A 44 -6.19 13.58 -2.51
N PRO A 45 -5.23 14.18 -3.25
CA PRO A 45 -4.80 13.67 -4.55
C PRO A 45 -3.97 12.37 -4.44
N GLU A 46 -3.38 12.12 -3.27
CA GLU A 46 -2.62 10.90 -2.96
C GLU A 46 -3.52 9.73 -2.57
N LEU A 47 -3.03 8.51 -2.76
CA LEU A 47 -3.63 7.29 -2.22
C LEU A 47 -2.89 6.90 -0.94
N THR A 48 -3.63 6.71 0.15
CA THR A 48 -3.04 6.23 1.41
C THR A 48 -3.51 4.81 1.68
N PHE A 49 -2.58 3.86 1.74
CA PHE A 49 -2.88 2.47 2.11
C PHE A 49 -2.52 2.24 3.58
N TYR A 50 -3.50 1.81 4.37
CA TYR A 50 -3.29 1.25 5.71
C TYR A 50 -3.30 -0.26 5.60
N ILE A 51 -2.16 -0.89 5.87
CA ILE A 51 -1.96 -2.32 5.62
C ILE A 51 -1.66 -3.02 6.94
N LYS A 52 -2.60 -3.87 7.38
CA LYS A 52 -2.33 -4.87 8.41
C LYS A 52 -1.62 -6.04 7.77
N ASP A 53 -0.33 -6.19 8.06
CA ASP A 53 0.51 -7.17 7.40
C ASP A 53 0.73 -8.43 8.25
N ARG A 54 1.15 -9.52 7.61
CA ARG A 54 1.39 -10.82 8.24
C ARG A 54 2.67 -10.86 9.08
N ASP A 55 3.57 -9.90 8.89
CA ASP A 55 4.77 -9.76 9.72
C ASP A 55 4.47 -9.11 11.08
N GLY A 56 3.20 -8.75 11.34
CA GLY A 56 2.76 -8.11 12.58
C GLY A 56 3.06 -6.61 12.64
N VAL A 57 3.58 -6.03 11.56
CA VAL A 57 3.83 -4.59 11.45
C VAL A 57 2.73 -3.95 10.61
N ASP A 58 1.98 -3.04 11.23
CA ASP A 58 1.05 -2.16 10.51
C ASP A 58 1.84 -1.16 9.68
N LYS A 59 1.46 -1.04 8.39
CA LYS A 59 2.17 -0.21 7.42
C LYS A 59 1.28 0.90 6.90
N VAL A 60 1.87 2.08 6.73
CA VAL A 60 1.25 3.21 6.04
C VAL A 60 2.07 3.51 4.79
N LEU A 61 1.45 3.29 3.63
CA LEU A 61 2.05 3.51 2.33
C LEU A 61 1.32 4.66 1.62
N VAL A 62 2.04 5.71 1.27
CA VAL A 62 1.48 6.85 0.52
C VAL A 62 1.90 6.76 -0.94
N VAL A 63 0.94 6.62 -1.84
CA VAL A 63 1.19 6.56 -3.29
C VAL A 63 0.77 7.87 -3.92
N THR A 64 1.74 8.55 -4.54
CA THR A 64 1.58 9.78 -5.30
C THR A 64 1.78 9.48 -6.79
N GLU A 65 1.59 10.48 -7.65
CA GLU A 65 1.92 10.36 -9.08
C GLU A 65 3.43 10.11 -9.29
N GLU A 66 4.28 10.74 -8.47
CA GLU A 66 5.74 10.67 -8.59
C GLU A 66 6.31 9.29 -8.26
N ASN A 67 5.68 8.56 -7.33
CA ASN A 67 6.13 7.23 -6.90
C ASN A 67 5.23 6.10 -7.41
N TRP A 68 4.33 6.39 -8.35
CA TRP A 68 3.36 5.43 -8.88
C TRP A 68 4.01 4.20 -9.50
N ALA A 69 5.09 4.40 -10.27
CA ALA A 69 5.83 3.31 -10.90
C ALA A 69 6.50 2.40 -9.85
N ASP A 70 7.04 2.99 -8.79
CA ASP A 70 7.64 2.23 -7.69
C ASP A 70 6.59 1.42 -6.92
N ALA A 71 5.42 2.02 -6.68
CA ALA A 71 4.29 1.35 -6.05
C ALA A 71 3.77 0.16 -6.88
N TYR A 72 3.76 0.32 -8.21
CA TYR A 72 3.37 -0.73 -9.15
C TYR A 72 4.37 -1.89 -9.16
N ASP A 73 5.68 -1.60 -9.13
CA ASP A 73 6.73 -2.61 -9.15
C ASP A 73 6.83 -3.38 -7.83
N SER A 74 6.87 -2.67 -6.70
CA SER A 74 6.74 -3.27 -5.38
C SER A 74 6.28 -2.29 -4.31
N TRP A 75 5.08 -2.51 -3.79
CA TRP A 75 4.52 -1.69 -2.71
C TRP A 75 5.33 -1.84 -1.42
N LEU A 76 5.89 -3.03 -1.17
CA LEU A 76 6.69 -3.30 0.03
C LEU A 76 8.01 -2.54 -0.01
N LEU A 77 8.71 -2.54 -1.15
CA LEU A 77 9.97 -1.79 -1.30
C LEU A 77 9.73 -0.28 -1.21
N LEU A 78 8.65 0.22 -1.79
CA LEU A 78 8.25 1.61 -1.66
C LEU A 78 7.97 1.97 -0.19
N TRP A 79 7.22 1.14 0.55
CA TRP A 79 6.98 1.34 1.97
C TRP A 79 8.29 1.38 2.77
N GLN A 80 9.20 0.43 2.55
CA GLN A 80 10.50 0.40 3.23
C GLN A 80 11.32 1.67 2.93
N ARG A 81 11.22 2.22 1.72
CA ARG A 81 11.87 3.50 1.37
C ARG A 81 11.27 4.66 2.16
N GLN A 82 9.94 4.77 2.21
CA GLN A 82 9.25 5.81 2.97
C GLN A 82 9.55 5.74 4.47
N GLU A 83 9.65 4.54 5.03
CA GLU A 83 10.06 4.36 6.43
C GLU A 83 11.47 4.87 6.70
N ARG A 84 12.42 4.59 5.79
CA ARG A 84 13.79 5.13 5.91
C ARG A 84 13.81 6.65 5.82
N GLU A 85 13.05 7.23 4.91
CA GLU A 85 12.93 8.69 4.75
C GLU A 85 12.30 9.33 6.00
N ARG A 86 11.22 8.76 6.53
CA ARG A 86 10.59 9.20 7.79
C ARG A 86 11.55 9.13 8.97
N ALA A 87 12.28 8.01 9.11
CA ALA A 87 13.26 7.85 10.18
C ALA A 87 14.43 8.86 10.05
N GLY A 88 14.87 9.15 8.83
CA GLY A 88 15.92 10.14 8.56
C GLY A 88 15.49 11.59 8.85
N LEU A 89 14.23 11.93 8.62
CA LEU A 89 13.66 13.25 8.95
C LEU A 89 13.52 13.51 10.45
N VAL A 90 13.52 12.46 11.28
CA VAL A 90 13.49 12.56 12.76
C VAL A 90 14.91 12.73 13.34
N GLY A 91 15.96 12.57 12.52
CA GLY A 91 17.37 12.64 12.94
C GLY A 91 18.12 13.92 12.55
N GLY A 92 17.45 14.98 12.09
CA GLY A 92 18.04 16.25 11.66
C GLY A 92 17.83 17.41 12.63
#